data_AF-A0A061AG21-F1
#
_entry.id   AF-A0A061AG21-F1
#
_cell.length_a   1.000
_cell.length_b   1.000
_cell.length_c   1.000
_cell.angle_alpha   90.00
_cell.angle_beta   90.00
_cell.angle_gamma   90.00
#
_symmetry.space_group_name_H-M   'P 1'
#
loop_
_entity.id
_entity.type
_entity.pdbx_description
1 polymer ?
#
loop_
_entity_poly.entity_id
_entity_poly.type
_entity_poly.pdbx_seq_one_letter_code
_entity_poly.pdbx_strand_id
1 'polypeptide(L)'
;MDPGIASLIGGVLAFLGAILGGLITFIGVKKTINEERRRDREKLEREEFEKRPFLEFIAFEDFDYAQVLDKDREEAMVDVLHCHIDADVQGDSVRFDYGKIDKKHFITHKYTFKNTGQKAIERFTITTNITRNIALIDDRGLEYYMNNGFMNIYTNGKRRIKSGETFHILINYTAVDHVLTSNFSPEFALLFEDDKQRIWYQNMRIINGNLTPTERMDMTRFQEMIRQDGLFSAYKNPMLW
;
A
#
# COMPACT_ATOMS: atom_id res chain seq x y z
N MET A 1 -68.99 -30.89 26.37
CA MET A 1 -68.12 -30.12 25.44
C MET A 1 -68.37 -30.68 24.07
N ASP A 2 -68.83 -29.86 23.12
CA ASP A 2 -69.26 -30.31 21.81
C ASP A 2 -68.04 -30.86 21.02
N PRO A 3 -68.04 -32.12 20.54
CA PRO A 3 -66.89 -32.71 19.83
C PRO A 3 -66.41 -31.88 18.62
N GLY A 4 -67.28 -31.06 18.02
CA GLY A 4 -66.90 -30.11 16.97
C GLY A 4 -65.97 -28.99 17.42
N ILE A 5 -66.10 -28.51 18.66
CA ILE A 5 -65.28 -27.41 19.21
C ILE A 5 -63.88 -27.92 19.60
N ALA A 6 -63.78 -29.13 20.15
CA ALA A 6 -62.49 -29.73 20.50
C ALA A 6 -61.64 -30.04 19.26
N SER A 7 -62.27 -30.52 18.17
CA SER A 7 -61.63 -30.75 16.88
C SER A 7 -61.11 -29.45 16.25
N LEU A 8 -61.90 -28.37 16.29
CA LEU A 8 -61.52 -27.07 15.77
C LEU A 8 -60.30 -26.48 16.51
N ILE A 9 -60.29 -26.57 17.84
CA ILE A 9 -59.18 -26.10 18.69
C ILE A 9 -57.90 -26.92 18.41
N GLY A 10 -58.02 -28.25 18.28
CA GLY A 10 -56.89 -29.12 17.94
C GLY A 10 -56.29 -28.82 16.57
N GLY A 11 -57.12 -28.55 15.55
CA GLY A 11 -56.68 -28.20 14.21
C GLY A 11 -55.95 -26.85 14.16
N VAL A 12 -56.43 -25.83 14.88
CA VAL A 12 -55.77 -24.52 14.98
C VAL A 12 -54.42 -24.62 15.68
N LEU A 13 -54.31 -25.38 16.77
CA LEU A 13 -53.04 -25.60 17.48
C LEU A 13 -52.03 -26.35 16.63
N ALA A 14 -52.45 -27.37 15.88
CA ALA A 14 -51.58 -28.11 14.96
C ALA A 14 -51.05 -27.22 13.82
N PHE A 15 -51.91 -26.35 13.26
CA PHE A 15 -51.52 -25.40 12.23
C PHE A 15 -50.52 -24.36 12.74
N LEU A 16 -50.77 -23.78 13.93
CA LEU A 16 -49.83 -22.85 14.57
C LEU A 16 -48.49 -23.52 14.91
N GLY A 17 -48.52 -24.77 15.39
CA GLY A 17 -47.33 -25.57 15.65
C GLY A 17 -46.51 -25.83 14.38
N ALA A 18 -47.17 -26.13 13.26
CA ALA A 18 -46.52 -26.32 11.96
C ALA A 18 -45.86 -25.03 11.44
N ILE A 19 -46.52 -23.87 11.59
CA ILE A 19 -45.96 -22.56 11.21
C ILE A 19 -44.73 -22.22 12.06
N LEU A 20 -44.84 -22.36 13.38
CA LEU A 20 -43.73 -22.09 14.31
C LEU A 20 -42.54 -23.03 14.06
N GLY A 21 -42.79 -24.32 13.86
CA GLY A 21 -41.75 -25.30 13.53
C GLY A 21 -41.05 -24.99 12.19
N GLY A 22 -41.82 -24.60 11.17
CA GLY A 22 -41.28 -24.16 9.88
C GLY A 22 -40.41 -22.91 9.98
N LEU A 23 -40.83 -21.92 10.77
CA LEU A 23 -40.09 -20.67 10.98
C LEU A 23 -38.75 -20.90 11.69
N ILE A 24 -38.75 -21.71 12.75
CA ILE A 24 -37.53 -22.08 13.51
C ILE A 24 -36.56 -22.84 12.61
N THR A 25 -37.06 -23.79 11.81
CA THR A 25 -36.24 -24.56 10.87
C THR A 25 -35.62 -23.65 9.80
N PHE A 26 -36.41 -22.73 9.23
CA PHE A 26 -35.92 -21.77 8.24
C PHE A 26 -34.82 -20.85 8.79
N ILE A 27 -35.00 -20.33 10.01
CA ILE A 27 -33.99 -19.50 10.68
C ILE A 27 -32.72 -20.30 10.97
N GLY A 28 -32.87 -21.54 11.46
CA GLY A 28 -31.76 -22.46 11.72
C GLY A 28 -30.94 -22.73 10.46
N VAL A 29 -31.58 -23.12 9.37
CA VAL A 29 -30.93 -23.38 8.08
C VAL A 29 -30.23 -22.13 7.53
N LYS A 30 -30.90 -20.96 7.58
CA LYS A 30 -30.29 -19.69 7.13
C LYS A 30 -29.06 -19.32 7.95
N LYS A 31 -29.08 -19.57 9.26
CA LYS A 31 -27.92 -19.36 10.14
C LYS A 31 -26.78 -20.30 9.78
N THR A 32 -27.04 -21.60 9.61
CA THR A 32 -26.02 -22.59 9.22
C THR A 32 -25.39 -22.26 7.88
N ILE A 33 -26.19 -21.93 6.85
CA ILE A 33 -25.69 -21.53 5.53
C ILE A 33 -24.82 -20.28 5.63
N ASN A 34 -25.22 -19.30 6.43
CA ASN A 34 -24.42 -18.08 6.62
C ASN A 34 -23.10 -18.36 7.34
N GLU A 35 -23.09 -19.25 8.35
CA GLU A 35 -21.88 -19.66 9.06
C GLU A 35 -20.93 -20.48 8.19
N GLU A 36 -21.45 -21.38 7.35
CA GLU A 36 -20.66 -22.10 6.35
C GLU A 36 -20.05 -21.15 5.34
N ARG A 37 -20.84 -20.25 4.75
CA ARG A 37 -20.34 -19.21 3.84
C ARG A 37 -19.31 -18.28 4.47
N ARG A 38 -19.39 -18.05 5.79
CA ARG A 38 -18.40 -17.26 6.52
C ARG A 38 -17.11 -18.05 6.68
N ARG A 39 -17.19 -19.32 7.10
CA ARG A 39 -16.03 -20.22 7.22
C ARG A 39 -15.32 -20.42 5.89
N ASP A 40 -16.06 -20.60 4.80
CA ASP A 40 -15.48 -20.74 3.47
C ASP A 40 -14.75 -19.47 3.04
N ARG A 41 -15.33 -18.29 3.33
CA ARG A 41 -14.67 -17.00 3.08
C ARG A 41 -13.40 -16.82 3.91
N GLU A 42 -13.45 -17.08 5.21
CA GLU A 42 -12.29 -17.01 6.10
C GLU A 42 -11.17 -17.95 5.62
N LYS A 43 -11.53 -19.16 5.18
CA LYS A 43 -10.58 -20.13 4.63
C LYS A 43 -9.94 -19.63 3.34
N LEU A 44 -10.75 -19.13 2.40
CA LEU A 44 -10.27 -18.55 1.15
C LEU A 44 -9.36 -17.36 1.40
N GLU A 45 -9.72 -16.45 2.31
CA GLU A 45 -8.91 -15.30 2.67
C GLU A 45 -7.56 -15.70 3.26
N ARG A 46 -7.55 -16.72 4.12
CA ARG A 46 -6.33 -17.26 4.70
C ARG A 46 -5.43 -17.90 3.63
N GLU A 47 -5.98 -18.76 2.78
CA GLU A 47 -5.23 -19.37 1.68
C GLU A 47 -4.65 -18.32 0.72
N GLU A 48 -5.41 -17.25 0.45
CA GLU A 48 -4.97 -16.16 -0.40
C GLU A 48 -3.88 -15.30 0.24
N PHE A 49 -3.94 -15.11 1.57
CA PHE A 49 -2.90 -14.46 2.35
C PHE A 49 -1.62 -15.30 2.42
N GLU A 50 -1.72 -16.62 2.58
CA GLU A 50 -0.55 -17.51 2.58
C GLU A 50 0.18 -17.50 1.22
N LYS A 51 -0.55 -17.28 0.12
CA LYS A 51 0.00 -17.17 -1.23
C LYS A 51 0.43 -15.74 -1.63
N ARG A 52 0.33 -14.76 -0.73
CA ARG A 52 0.58 -13.35 -1.07
C ARG A 52 2.01 -13.12 -1.59
N PRO A 53 2.25 -12.09 -2.42
CA PRO A 53 3.60 -11.59 -2.67
C PRO A 53 4.26 -11.18 -1.35
N PHE A 54 5.57 -11.41 -1.23
CA PHE A 54 6.33 -11.09 -0.02
C PHE A 54 7.72 -10.69 -0.44
N LEU A 55 8.16 -9.50 -0.03
CA LEU A 55 9.51 -9.02 -0.28
C LEU A 55 10.40 -9.38 0.91
N GLU A 56 11.50 -10.05 0.61
CA GLU A 56 12.63 -10.25 1.50
C GLU A 56 13.73 -9.25 1.14
N PHE A 57 14.26 -8.56 2.16
CA PHE A 57 15.43 -7.71 2.01
C PHE A 57 16.69 -8.57 1.94
N ILE A 58 17.51 -8.36 0.90
CA ILE A 58 18.69 -9.18 0.62
C ILE A 58 19.98 -8.43 0.91
N ALA A 59 20.11 -7.21 0.41
CA ALA A 59 21.35 -6.44 0.52
C ALA A 59 21.10 -4.94 0.44
N PHE A 60 22.02 -4.20 1.03
CA PHE A 60 22.11 -2.75 1.00
C PHE A 60 23.53 -2.34 0.65
N GLU A 61 23.66 -1.42 -0.28
CA GLU A 61 24.94 -0.89 -0.75
C GLU A 61 24.82 0.63 -0.87
N ASP A 62 25.84 1.35 -0.38
CA ASP A 62 25.93 2.80 -0.44
C ASP A 62 27.00 3.25 -1.42
N PHE A 63 26.63 4.20 -2.27
CA PHE A 63 27.50 4.76 -3.29
C PHE A 63 27.46 6.29 -3.26
N ASP A 64 28.60 6.91 -3.58
CA ASP A 64 28.54 8.26 -4.13
C ASP A 64 27.82 8.19 -5.49
N TYR A 65 26.93 9.13 -5.80
CA TYR A 65 26.17 9.09 -7.06
C TYR A 65 27.05 9.00 -8.31
N ALA A 66 28.24 9.62 -8.26
CA ALA A 66 29.22 9.55 -9.35
C ALA A 66 29.79 8.14 -9.59
N GLN A 67 29.62 7.21 -8.63
CA GLN A 67 30.08 5.82 -8.71
C GLN A 67 28.97 4.87 -9.18
N VAL A 68 27.72 5.32 -9.24
CA VAL A 68 26.60 4.50 -9.73
C VAL A 68 26.80 4.26 -11.22
N LEU A 69 26.97 2.99 -11.60
CA LEU A 69 27.13 2.62 -13.01
C LEU A 69 25.81 2.82 -13.76
N ASP A 70 25.86 3.30 -15.01
CA ASP A 70 24.64 3.44 -15.84
C ASP A 70 23.85 2.13 -15.92
N LYS A 71 24.56 1.00 -15.95
CA LYS A 71 23.97 -0.34 -15.91
C LYS A 71 23.13 -0.58 -14.65
N ASP A 72 23.59 -0.14 -13.48
CA ASP A 72 22.82 -0.29 -12.24
C ASP A 72 21.51 0.50 -12.31
N ARG A 73 21.52 1.68 -12.94
CA ARG A 73 20.33 2.53 -13.13
C ARG A 73 19.34 1.95 -14.15
N GLU A 74 19.87 1.37 -15.23
CA GLU A 74 19.06 0.72 -16.27
C GLU A 74 18.36 -0.54 -15.72
N GLU A 75 19.08 -1.32 -14.91
CA GLU A 75 18.54 -2.56 -14.32
C GLU A 75 17.64 -2.30 -13.10
N ALA A 76 17.69 -1.09 -12.52
CA ALA A 76 16.90 -0.73 -11.35
C ALA A 76 15.39 -0.74 -11.65
N MET A 77 14.64 -1.42 -10.78
CA MET A 77 13.18 -1.44 -10.81
C MET A 77 12.62 -0.03 -10.65
N VAL A 78 13.25 0.74 -9.76
CA VAL A 78 12.94 2.14 -9.44
C VAL A 78 14.26 2.88 -9.22
N ASP A 79 14.38 4.08 -9.80
CA ASP A 79 15.47 5.04 -9.55
C ASP A 79 14.82 6.38 -9.20
N VAL A 80 14.91 6.77 -7.93
CA VAL A 80 14.16 7.91 -7.38
C VAL A 80 15.06 8.85 -6.59
N LEU A 81 14.75 10.13 -6.66
CA LEU A 81 15.24 11.16 -5.76
C LEU A 81 14.27 11.32 -4.59
N HIS A 82 14.80 11.19 -3.38
CA HIS A 82 14.15 11.55 -2.14
C HIS A 82 14.72 12.88 -1.67
N CYS A 83 13.93 13.95 -1.75
CA CYS A 83 14.40 15.31 -1.46
C CYS A 83 13.44 16.11 -0.60
N HIS A 84 13.98 17.01 0.21
CA HIS A 84 13.18 18.00 0.93
C HIS A 84 12.52 18.99 -0.02
N ILE A 85 11.31 19.40 0.32
CA ILE A 85 10.54 20.42 -0.38
C ILE A 85 9.98 21.42 0.62
N ASP A 86 9.93 22.67 0.19
CA ASP A 86 9.17 23.73 0.86
C ASP A 86 7.90 24.02 0.07
N ALA A 87 6.82 24.38 0.77
CA ALA A 87 5.55 24.73 0.15
C ALA A 87 5.26 26.21 0.33
N ASP A 88 4.96 26.89 -0.77
CA ASP A 88 4.41 28.24 -0.80
C ASP A 88 2.91 28.18 -1.07
N VAL A 89 2.11 28.70 -0.13
CA VAL A 89 0.65 28.67 -0.20
C VAL A 89 0.14 30.06 -0.55
N GLN A 90 -0.40 30.20 -1.76
CA GLN A 90 -0.98 31.44 -2.26
C GLN A 90 -2.47 31.25 -2.53
N GLY A 91 -3.30 31.62 -1.56
CA GLY A 91 -4.75 31.41 -1.62
C GLY A 91 -5.10 29.92 -1.75
N ASP A 92 -5.75 29.56 -2.87
CA ASP A 92 -6.12 28.19 -3.18
C ASP A 92 -5.06 27.40 -3.94
N SER A 93 -3.88 27.97 -4.18
CA SER A 93 -2.78 27.29 -4.85
C SER A 93 -1.66 26.93 -3.87
N VAL A 94 -1.05 25.76 -4.09
CA VAL A 94 0.16 25.33 -3.38
C VAL A 94 1.23 25.10 -4.44
N ARG A 95 2.37 25.76 -4.30
CA ARG A 95 3.53 25.60 -5.16
C ARG A 95 4.69 25.04 -4.34
N PHE A 96 5.40 24.05 -4.88
CA PHE A 96 6.53 23.43 -4.20
C PHE A 96 7.85 23.96 -4.72
N ASP A 97 8.73 24.32 -3.80
CA ASP A 97 10.13 24.66 -4.06
C ASP A 97 11.03 23.49 -3.64
N TYR A 98 11.90 23.09 -4.55
CA TYR A 98 12.86 22.00 -4.39
C TYR A 98 14.25 22.50 -3.98
N GLY A 99 14.42 23.82 -3.89
CA GLY A 99 15.71 24.45 -3.70
C GLY A 99 16.69 24.15 -4.84
N LYS A 100 17.98 24.27 -4.53
CA LYS A 100 19.05 23.97 -5.48
C LYS A 100 19.43 22.50 -5.38
N ILE A 101 19.10 21.72 -6.40
CA ILE A 101 19.48 20.32 -6.50
C ILE A 101 20.79 20.19 -7.31
N ASP A 102 21.84 19.65 -6.70
CA ASP A 102 23.10 19.30 -7.35
C ASP A 102 23.37 17.80 -7.26
N LYS A 103 23.16 17.10 -8.39
CA LYS A 103 23.31 15.64 -8.49
C LYS A 103 24.72 15.16 -8.20
N LYS A 104 25.75 16.02 -8.30
CA LYS A 104 27.15 15.63 -8.04
C LYS A 104 27.41 15.23 -6.59
N HIS A 105 26.55 15.66 -5.68
CA HIS A 105 26.68 15.41 -4.24
C HIS A 105 25.58 14.49 -3.72
N PHE A 106 24.95 13.73 -4.60
CA PHE A 106 23.98 12.73 -4.19
C PHE A 106 24.67 11.54 -3.54
N ILE A 107 24.01 11.04 -2.50
CA ILE A 107 24.29 9.73 -1.92
C ILE A 107 23.23 8.78 -2.47
N THR A 108 23.64 7.64 -3.01
CA THR A 108 22.73 6.65 -3.58
C THR A 108 22.75 5.39 -2.73
N HIS A 109 21.57 5.02 -2.24
CA HIS A 109 21.35 3.74 -1.57
C HIS A 109 20.74 2.76 -2.57
N LYS A 110 21.38 1.61 -2.74
CA LYS A 110 20.86 0.48 -3.51
C LYS A 110 20.33 -0.56 -2.55
N TYR A 111 19.05 -0.84 -2.64
CA TYR A 111 18.42 -1.91 -1.87
C TYR A 111 18.06 -3.05 -2.83
N THR A 112 18.47 -4.25 -2.47
CA THR A 112 18.17 -5.47 -3.22
C THR A 112 17.10 -6.27 -2.48
N PHE A 113 16.03 -6.63 -3.21
CA PHE A 113 14.91 -7.39 -2.70
C PHE A 113 14.71 -8.67 -3.51
N LYS A 114 14.08 -9.66 -2.88
CA LYS A 114 13.59 -10.87 -3.54
C LYS A 114 12.12 -11.06 -3.23
N ASN A 115 11.32 -11.33 -4.26
CA ASN A 115 9.94 -11.78 -4.04
C ASN A 115 9.93 -13.25 -3.62
N THR A 116 9.85 -13.54 -2.33
CA THR A 116 9.75 -14.91 -1.80
C THR A 116 8.31 -15.39 -1.63
N GLY A 117 7.33 -14.53 -1.93
CA GLY A 117 5.92 -14.90 -2.00
C GLY A 117 5.60 -15.85 -3.16
N GLN A 118 4.45 -16.51 -3.12
CA GLN A 118 4.04 -17.46 -4.16
C GLN A 118 3.46 -16.79 -5.41
N LYS A 119 3.01 -15.54 -5.27
CA LYS A 119 2.46 -14.74 -6.38
C LYS A 119 3.48 -13.79 -6.96
N ALA A 120 3.32 -13.50 -8.25
CA ALA A 120 4.03 -12.41 -8.90
C ALA A 120 3.47 -11.05 -8.44
N ILE A 121 4.33 -10.04 -8.52
CA ILE A 121 3.97 -8.64 -8.36
C ILE A 121 3.78 -8.08 -9.78
N GLU A 122 2.55 -7.73 -10.13
CA GLU A 122 2.19 -7.18 -11.44
C GLU A 122 2.52 -5.70 -11.52
N ARG A 123 2.28 -4.96 -10.44
CA ARG A 123 2.68 -3.55 -10.31
C ARG A 123 3.36 -3.34 -8.97
N PHE A 124 4.48 -2.61 -9.01
CA PHE A 124 5.22 -2.19 -7.83
C PHE A 124 5.16 -0.66 -7.77
N THR A 125 4.93 -0.11 -6.59
CA THR A 125 4.94 1.33 -6.35
C THR A 125 5.66 1.57 -5.04
N ILE A 126 6.59 2.54 -5.02
CA ILE A 126 7.16 3.06 -3.79
C ILE A 126 6.53 4.42 -3.50
N THR A 127 6.17 4.67 -2.25
CA THR A 127 5.71 5.98 -1.77
C THR A 127 6.42 6.33 -0.46
N THR A 128 6.43 7.62 -0.10
CA THR A 128 6.97 8.09 1.19
C THR A 128 5.88 8.19 2.25
N ASN A 129 6.20 7.80 3.48
CA ASN A 129 5.37 8.04 4.67
C ASN A 129 5.62 9.43 5.28
N ILE A 130 6.59 10.20 4.76
CA ILE A 130 7.00 11.51 5.27
C ILE A 130 6.54 12.61 4.29
N THR A 131 5.25 12.68 3.98
CA THR A 131 4.71 13.50 2.88
C THR A 131 4.67 15.02 3.14
N ARG A 132 4.99 15.46 4.37
CA ARG A 132 4.88 16.86 4.79
C ARG A 132 5.95 17.79 4.20
N ASN A 133 7.11 17.24 3.91
CA ASN A 133 8.26 18.03 3.46
C ASN A 133 9.20 17.21 2.58
N ILE A 134 8.77 16.03 2.11
CA ILE A 134 9.57 15.19 1.22
C ILE A 134 8.79 14.96 -0.07
N ALA A 135 9.51 15.03 -1.19
CA ALA A 135 9.07 14.51 -2.47
C ALA A 135 9.84 13.23 -2.84
N LEU A 136 9.18 12.38 -3.61
CA LEU A 136 9.76 11.20 -4.24
C LEU A 136 9.59 11.31 -5.76
N ILE A 137 10.68 11.56 -6.48
CA ILE A 137 10.64 11.89 -7.91
C ILE A 137 11.51 10.93 -8.71
N ASP A 138 10.98 10.37 -9.80
CA ASP A 138 11.80 9.71 -10.81
C ASP A 138 12.80 10.72 -11.39
N ASP A 139 14.10 10.38 -11.39
CA ASP A 139 15.18 11.28 -11.83
C ASP A 139 14.92 11.90 -13.22
N ARG A 140 14.21 11.18 -14.10
CA ARG A 140 13.85 11.65 -15.44
C ARG A 140 12.78 12.73 -15.45
N GLY A 141 11.95 12.79 -14.42
CA GLY A 141 10.87 13.77 -14.25
C GLY A 141 11.29 15.02 -13.48
N LEU A 142 12.49 15.03 -12.88
CA LEU A 142 12.90 16.05 -11.92
C LEU A 142 12.73 17.49 -12.44
N GLU A 143 13.28 17.79 -13.61
CA GLU A 143 13.19 19.14 -14.19
C GLU A 143 11.74 19.58 -14.41
N TYR A 144 10.88 18.65 -14.82
CA TYR A 144 9.46 18.94 -15.01
C TYR A 144 8.77 19.29 -13.69
N TYR A 145 8.99 18.52 -12.62
CA TYR A 145 8.40 18.80 -11.31
C TYR A 145 8.90 20.12 -10.73
N MET A 146 10.21 20.38 -10.82
CA MET A 146 10.82 21.62 -10.34
C MET A 146 10.29 22.86 -11.08
N ASN A 147 10.29 22.83 -12.41
CA ASN A 147 9.91 23.98 -13.22
C ASN A 147 8.42 24.34 -13.07
N ASN A 148 7.57 23.34 -12.86
CA ASN A 148 6.13 23.55 -12.68
C ASN A 148 5.72 23.71 -11.21
N GLY A 149 6.64 23.49 -10.26
CA GLY A 149 6.36 23.53 -8.83
C GLY A 149 5.33 22.50 -8.37
N PHE A 150 5.34 21.32 -8.99
CA PHE A 150 4.46 20.19 -8.64
C PHE A 150 5.17 19.25 -7.68
N MET A 151 4.42 18.65 -6.76
CA MET A 151 4.92 17.60 -5.88
C MET A 151 4.73 16.22 -6.51
N ASN A 152 5.60 15.27 -6.17
CA ASN A 152 5.34 13.85 -6.36
C ASN A 152 5.72 13.08 -5.09
N ILE A 153 4.94 12.07 -4.73
CA ILE A 153 5.14 11.30 -3.49
C ILE A 153 5.33 9.81 -3.74
N TYR A 154 5.08 9.35 -4.97
CA TYR A 154 5.18 7.94 -5.33
C TYR A 154 5.81 7.75 -6.70
N THR A 155 6.46 6.61 -6.93
CA THR A 155 7.00 6.22 -8.22
C THR A 155 6.69 4.76 -8.49
N ASN A 156 6.39 4.44 -9.75
CA ASN A 156 6.03 3.08 -10.17
C ASN A 156 7.26 2.33 -10.71
N GLY A 157 7.32 1.03 -10.39
CA GLY A 157 8.26 0.10 -10.97
C GLY A 157 7.97 -0.14 -12.46
N LYS A 158 9.03 -0.45 -13.20
CA LYS A 158 8.99 -0.52 -14.67
C LYS A 158 8.47 -1.87 -15.22
N ARG A 159 8.44 -2.92 -14.39
CA ARG A 159 8.12 -4.29 -14.85
C ARG A 159 7.51 -5.16 -13.77
N ARG A 160 6.92 -6.27 -14.22
CA ARG A 160 6.46 -7.40 -13.39
C ARG A 160 7.65 -8.09 -12.69
N ILE A 161 7.43 -8.55 -11.45
CA ILE A 161 8.41 -9.31 -10.65
C ILE A 161 7.83 -10.70 -10.33
N LYS A 162 8.45 -11.76 -10.83
CA LYS A 162 8.00 -13.14 -10.60
C LYS A 162 8.35 -13.61 -9.18
N SER A 163 7.72 -14.69 -8.73
CA SER A 163 8.14 -15.39 -7.52
C SER A 163 9.57 -15.90 -7.68
N GLY A 164 10.37 -15.76 -6.63
CA GLY A 164 11.80 -16.08 -6.57
C GLY A 164 12.72 -15.06 -7.23
N GLU A 165 12.16 -14.04 -7.90
CA GLU A 165 12.95 -13.05 -8.65
C GLU A 165 13.52 -11.96 -7.72
N THR A 166 14.75 -11.56 -8.01
CA THR A 166 15.46 -10.47 -7.35
C THR A 166 15.39 -9.20 -8.20
N PHE A 167 15.29 -8.05 -7.54
CA PHE A 167 15.36 -6.74 -8.16
C PHE A 167 15.98 -5.75 -7.17
N HIS A 168 16.40 -4.60 -7.68
CA HIS A 168 16.89 -3.50 -6.84
C HIS A 168 16.13 -2.21 -7.08
N ILE A 169 16.12 -1.38 -6.05
CA ILE A 169 15.70 0.02 -6.10
C ILE A 169 16.91 0.90 -5.77
N LEU A 170 17.00 2.03 -6.44
CA LEU A 170 17.97 3.09 -6.15
C LEU A 170 17.22 4.28 -5.56
N ILE A 171 17.67 4.74 -4.40
CA ILE A 171 17.16 5.94 -3.76
C ILE A 171 18.33 6.91 -3.61
N ASN A 172 18.19 8.05 -4.27
CA ASN A 172 19.16 9.13 -4.25
C ASN A 172 18.73 10.17 -3.22
N TYR A 173 19.67 10.64 -2.42
CA TYR A 173 19.46 11.65 -1.40
C TYR A 173 20.35 12.84 -1.68
N THR A 174 19.87 14.05 -1.37
CA THR A 174 20.79 15.17 -1.19
C THR A 174 21.59 14.94 0.10
N ALA A 175 22.82 15.46 0.17
CA ALA A 175 23.66 15.32 1.37
C ALA A 175 22.99 15.87 2.66
N VAL A 176 22.05 16.81 2.51
CA VAL A 176 21.28 17.39 3.63
C VAL A 176 20.13 16.46 4.05
N ASP A 177 19.46 15.84 3.08
CA ASP A 177 18.28 15.01 3.31
C ASP A 177 18.62 13.61 3.85
N HIS A 178 19.84 13.12 3.60
CA HIS A 178 20.33 11.87 4.15
C HIS A 178 20.29 11.84 5.70
N VAL A 179 20.31 13.00 6.36
CA VAL A 179 20.34 13.11 7.83
C VAL A 179 18.94 13.08 8.47
N LEU A 180 17.86 13.18 7.68
CA LEU A 180 16.48 13.32 8.18
C LEU A 180 15.77 11.98 8.47
N THR A 181 16.48 10.85 8.45
CA THR A 181 15.89 9.53 8.71
C THR A 181 15.48 9.37 10.18
N SER A 182 14.23 8.98 10.42
CA SER A 182 13.67 8.80 11.76
C SER A 182 13.86 7.35 12.22
N ASN A 183 14.50 7.15 13.37
CA ASN A 183 14.62 5.80 13.97
C ASN A 183 13.27 5.17 14.38
N PHE A 184 12.17 5.94 14.39
CA PHE A 184 10.90 5.53 14.98
C PHE A 184 9.87 5.05 13.96
N SER A 185 9.92 5.51 12.71
CA SER A 185 8.89 5.24 11.70
C SER A 185 9.52 4.84 10.37
N PRO A 186 9.02 3.79 9.70
CA PRO A 186 9.44 3.48 8.33
C PRO A 186 9.18 4.65 7.38
N GLU A 187 10.19 5.04 6.61
CA GLU A 187 10.14 6.20 5.74
C GLU A 187 9.44 5.91 4.41
N PHE A 188 9.45 4.66 3.96
CA PHE A 188 8.82 4.26 2.71
C PHE A 188 7.75 3.20 2.91
N ALA A 189 6.75 3.23 2.04
CA ALA A 189 5.83 2.12 1.83
C ALA A 189 6.06 1.54 0.43
N LEU A 190 6.34 0.24 0.40
CA LEU A 190 6.43 -0.56 -0.81
C LEU A 190 5.05 -1.17 -1.05
N LEU A 191 4.35 -0.71 -2.08
CA LEU A 191 3.02 -1.14 -2.47
C LEU A 191 3.16 -2.09 -3.67
N PHE A 192 2.40 -3.18 -3.65
CA PHE A 192 2.44 -4.16 -4.73
C PHE A 192 1.06 -4.74 -5.03
N GLU A 193 0.76 -4.81 -6.31
CA GLU A 193 -0.48 -5.35 -6.86
C GLU A 193 -0.24 -6.76 -7.38
N ASP A 194 -1.09 -7.71 -7.00
CA ASP A 194 -1.05 -9.08 -7.54
C ASP A 194 -1.90 -9.27 -8.81
N ASP A 195 -1.89 -10.48 -9.34
CA ASP A 195 -2.63 -10.89 -10.54
C ASP A 195 -4.15 -10.72 -10.47
N LYS A 196 -4.71 -10.60 -9.25
CA LYS A 196 -6.13 -10.32 -9.01
C LYS A 196 -6.38 -8.88 -8.58
N GLN A 197 -5.45 -7.96 -8.87
CA GLN A 197 -5.54 -6.54 -8.52
C GLN A 197 -5.65 -6.27 -7.02
N ARG A 198 -5.21 -7.21 -6.18
CA ARG A 198 -5.18 -6.99 -4.73
C ARG A 198 -3.92 -6.26 -4.37
N ILE A 199 -4.09 -5.30 -3.47
CA ILE A 199 -3.02 -4.42 -3.02
C ILE A 199 -2.48 -4.96 -1.71
N TRP A 200 -1.17 -5.06 -1.68
CA TRP A 200 -0.39 -5.51 -0.55
C TRP A 200 0.70 -4.47 -0.29
N TYR A 201 1.18 -4.40 0.95
CA TYR A 201 2.24 -3.46 1.26
C TYR A 201 3.18 -3.96 2.35
N GLN A 202 4.41 -3.45 2.30
CA GLN A 202 5.41 -3.53 3.37
C GLN A 202 6.03 -2.17 3.54
N ASN A 203 6.15 -1.74 4.79
CA ASN A 203 6.86 -0.52 5.13
C ASN A 203 8.35 -0.82 5.24
N MET A 204 9.18 0.08 4.72
CA MET A 204 10.64 -0.07 4.66
C MET A 204 11.33 1.05 5.44
N ARG A 205 12.35 0.68 6.21
CA ARG A 205 13.26 1.62 6.86
C ARG A 205 14.51 1.87 6.03
N ILE A 206 14.95 3.11 5.95
CA ILE A 206 16.13 3.53 5.15
C ILE A 206 17.41 2.90 5.69
N ILE A 207 17.65 3.02 7.00
CA ILE A 207 18.95 2.72 7.62
C ILE A 207 19.40 1.26 7.44
N ASN A 208 18.47 0.32 7.29
CA ASN A 208 18.79 -1.11 7.24
C ASN A 208 17.93 -1.92 6.27
N GLY A 209 17.07 -1.28 5.48
CA GLY A 209 16.16 -1.96 4.57
C GLY A 209 15.12 -2.85 5.27
N ASN A 210 14.96 -2.75 6.59
CA ASN A 210 14.03 -3.61 7.32
C ASN A 210 12.61 -3.39 6.82
N LEU A 211 11.95 -4.50 6.50
CA LEU A 211 10.56 -4.52 6.04
C LEU A 211 9.63 -4.95 7.17
N THR A 212 8.47 -4.30 7.27
CA THR A 212 7.37 -4.83 8.07
C THR A 212 6.81 -6.12 7.44
N PRO A 213 6.02 -6.90 8.18
CA PRO A 213 5.25 -7.98 7.57
C PRO A 213 4.36 -7.46 6.44
N THR A 214 4.16 -8.27 5.41
CA THR A 214 3.22 -7.96 4.33
C THR A 214 1.79 -7.95 4.86
N GLU A 215 1.10 -6.83 4.63
CA GLU A 215 -0.30 -6.64 4.96
C GLU A 215 -1.13 -6.39 3.70
N ARG A 216 -2.42 -6.70 3.79
CA ARG A 216 -3.38 -6.40 2.72
C ARG A 216 -3.87 -4.97 2.89
N MET A 217 -4.01 -4.27 1.77
CA MET A 217 -4.56 -2.92 1.70
C MET A 217 -5.80 -2.93 0.82
N ASP A 218 -6.82 -2.17 1.22
CA ASP A 218 -7.97 -1.89 0.36
C ASP A 218 -7.66 -0.74 -0.62
N MET A 219 -8.48 -0.63 -1.66
CA MET A 219 -8.29 0.39 -2.69
C MET A 219 -8.44 1.81 -2.16
N THR A 220 -9.28 2.03 -1.14
CA THR A 220 -9.50 3.36 -0.56
C THR A 220 -8.24 3.85 0.11
N ARG A 221 -7.66 3.04 1.00
CA ARG A 221 -6.41 3.34 1.69
C ARG A 221 -5.24 3.49 0.71
N PHE A 222 -5.21 2.66 -0.33
CA PHE A 222 -4.22 2.82 -1.39
C PHE A 222 -4.33 4.18 -2.09
N GLN A 223 -5.54 4.59 -2.46
CA GLN A 223 -5.79 5.90 -3.07
C GLN A 223 -5.39 7.04 -2.13
N GLU A 224 -5.69 6.94 -0.84
CA GLU A 224 -5.26 7.94 0.15
C GLU A 224 -3.73 8.08 0.21
N MET A 225 -2.98 6.99 0.07
CA MET A 225 -1.51 7.01 0.09
C MET A 225 -0.86 7.58 -1.17
N ILE A 226 -1.56 7.57 -2.32
CA ILE A 226 -1.00 8.03 -3.60
C ILE A 226 -1.61 9.34 -4.10
N ARG A 227 -2.80 9.74 -3.62
CA ARG A 227 -3.46 10.97 -4.05
C ARG A 227 -2.85 12.18 -3.36
N GLN A 228 -2.64 13.24 -4.14
CA GLN A 228 -2.05 14.49 -3.66
C GLN A 228 -3.09 15.46 -3.08
N ASP A 229 -4.39 15.26 -3.37
CA ASP A 229 -5.46 16.18 -2.96
C ASP A 229 -5.55 16.35 -1.42
N GLY A 230 -5.42 15.24 -0.70
CA GLY A 230 -5.37 15.26 0.77
C GLY A 230 -4.16 16.03 1.28
N LEU A 231 -3.01 15.85 0.64
CA LEU A 231 -1.78 16.57 0.99
C LEU A 231 -1.91 18.07 0.73
N PHE A 232 -2.42 18.47 -0.44
CA PHE A 232 -2.67 19.88 -0.74
C PHE A 232 -3.62 20.52 0.27
N SER A 233 -4.63 19.77 0.73
CA SER A 233 -5.53 20.24 1.78
C SER A 233 -4.78 20.46 3.11
N ALA A 234 -3.87 19.55 3.46
CA ALA A 234 -3.05 19.67 4.67
C ALA A 234 -2.00 20.80 4.60
N TYR A 235 -1.43 21.07 3.42
CA TYR A 235 -0.57 22.25 3.22
C TYR A 235 -1.34 23.57 3.39
N LYS A 236 -2.58 23.64 2.89
CA LYS A 236 -3.44 24.82 3.07
C LYS A 236 -3.93 24.99 4.50
N ASN A 237 -4.14 23.88 5.22
CA ASN A 237 -4.59 23.88 6.60
C ASN A 237 -3.71 22.98 7.47
N PRO A 238 -2.70 23.55 8.17
CA PRO A 238 -1.76 22.78 8.97
C PRO A 238 -2.36 21.94 10.10
N MET A 239 -3.62 22.16 10.48
CA MET A 239 -4.31 21.36 11.50
C MET A 239 -4.75 19.97 10.99
N LEU A 240 -4.64 19.70 9.68
CA LEU A 240 -5.02 18.42 9.07
C LEU A 240 -3.85 17.41 8.99
N TRP A 241 -2.65 17.78 9.45
CA TRP A 241 -1.49 16.89 9.53
C TRP A 241 -1.56 15.94 10.72
#